data_AF-A0A3C0KSL1-F1
#
_entry.id   AF-A0A3C0KSL1-F1
#
_cell.length_a   1.000
_cell.length_b   1.000
_cell.length_c   1.000
_cell.angle_alpha   90.00
_cell.angle_beta   90.00
_cell.angle_gamma   90.00
#
_symmetry.space_group_name_H-M   'P 1'
#
loop_
_entity.id
_entity.type
_entity.pdbx_description
1 polymer ?
#
loop_
_entity_poly.entity_id
_entity_poly.type
_entity_poly.pdbx_seq_one_letter_code
_entity_poly.pdbx_strand_id
1 'polypeptide(L)'
;MDTKRYELNVQLAQMLKGGVIMDVTNVEQAKIAEDAGAVAVMALERVPSDIRAQGGVARMSDPTMIAEIKRAVSVPVMAKARIGHFVEAQVLEAMNIDYIDESEVLTPADEECHIDKTKFAIPFVCGARNLGEALRRIAEGAAM
;
A
#
# COMPACT_ATOMS: atom_id res chain seq x y z
N MET A 1 -3.24 11.69 -17.46
CA MET A 1 -3.34 10.28 -17.04
C MET A 1 -3.35 9.42 -18.29
N ASP A 2 -2.46 8.43 -18.39
CA ASP A 2 -2.60 7.42 -19.45
C ASP A 2 -3.80 6.54 -19.11
N THR A 3 -4.90 6.72 -19.85
CA THR A 3 -6.18 6.04 -19.59
C THR A 3 -6.03 4.52 -19.59
N LYS A 4 -5.17 3.96 -20.45
CA LYS A 4 -4.97 2.51 -20.53
C LYS A 4 -4.28 1.96 -19.29
N ARG A 5 -3.27 2.67 -18.78
CA ARG A 5 -2.57 2.29 -17.55
C ARG A 5 -3.52 2.35 -16.36
N TYR A 6 -4.33 3.40 -16.26
CA TYR A 6 -5.28 3.53 -15.18
C TYR A 6 -6.34 2.42 -15.18
N GLU A 7 -6.93 2.12 -16.34
CA GLU A 7 -7.89 1.02 -16.49
C GLU A 7 -7.29 -0.33 -16.07
N LEU A 8 -6.05 -0.61 -16.44
CA LEU A 8 -5.33 -1.81 -16.00
C LEU A 8 -5.17 -1.83 -14.48
N ASN A 9 -4.75 -0.72 -13.87
CA ASN A 9 -4.56 -0.64 -12.42
C ASN A 9 -5.88 -0.85 -11.66
N VAL A 10 -6.99 -0.32 -12.16
CA VAL A 10 -8.32 -0.58 -11.61
C VAL A 10 -8.66 -2.07 -11.75
N GLN A 11 -8.42 -2.70 -12.91
CA GLN A 11 -8.68 -4.14 -13.11
C GLN A 11 -7.85 -5.02 -12.17
N LEU A 12 -6.58 -4.69 -11.93
CA LEU A 12 -5.75 -5.38 -10.94
C LEU A 12 -6.40 -5.33 -9.55
N ALA A 13 -6.83 -4.15 -9.11
CA ALA A 13 -7.56 -4.01 -7.84
C ALA A 13 -8.87 -4.82 -7.80
N GLN A 14 -9.58 -4.96 -8.93
CA GLN A 14 -10.79 -5.80 -9.00
C GLN A 14 -10.50 -7.28 -8.73
N MET A 15 -9.29 -7.78 -9.02
CA MET A 15 -8.92 -9.18 -8.76
C MET A 15 -8.89 -9.52 -7.27
N LEU A 16 -8.77 -8.52 -6.39
CA LEU A 16 -8.75 -8.69 -4.93
C LEU A 16 -10.18 -8.77 -4.32
N LYS A 17 -11.22 -8.56 -5.13
CA LYS A 17 -12.61 -8.58 -4.65
C LYS A 17 -12.98 -9.93 -4.04
N GLY A 18 -13.66 -9.86 -2.88
CA GLY A 18 -14.14 -11.04 -2.15
C GLY A 18 -13.09 -11.69 -1.27
N GLY A 19 -11.86 -11.14 -1.21
CA GLY A 19 -10.79 -11.63 -0.35
C GLY A 19 -10.54 -10.79 0.90
N VAL A 20 -9.52 -11.21 1.65
CA VAL A 20 -8.96 -10.48 2.80
C VAL A 20 -7.50 -10.14 2.52
N ILE A 21 -7.12 -8.90 2.79
CA ILE A 21 -5.72 -8.44 2.77
C ILE A 21 -5.26 -8.38 4.23
N MET A 22 -4.14 -9.04 4.54
CA MET A 22 -3.66 -9.14 5.93
C MET A 22 -2.38 -8.33 6.14
N ASP A 23 -2.39 -7.48 7.17
CA ASP A 23 -1.20 -6.79 7.66
C ASP A 23 -0.22 -7.80 8.27
N VAL A 24 1.05 -7.74 7.86
CA VAL A 24 2.11 -8.66 8.31
C VAL A 24 3.42 -7.92 8.59
N THR A 25 4.12 -8.33 9.65
CA THR A 25 5.36 -7.69 10.12
C THR A 25 6.62 -8.52 9.92
N ASN A 26 6.50 -9.75 9.42
CA ASN A 26 7.63 -10.61 9.12
C ASN A 26 7.22 -11.75 8.15
N VAL A 27 8.21 -12.54 7.72
CA VAL A 27 8.03 -13.67 6.81
C VAL A 27 7.10 -14.76 7.37
N GLU A 28 7.16 -15.02 8.67
CA GLU A 28 6.32 -16.06 9.29
C GLU A 28 4.83 -15.69 9.22
N GLN A 29 4.49 -14.44 9.57
CA GLN A 29 3.13 -13.92 9.46
C GLN A 29 2.65 -13.89 8.00
N ALA A 30 3.52 -13.54 7.05
CA ALA A 30 3.19 -13.57 5.63
C ALA A 30 2.77 -14.97 5.16
N LYS A 31 3.52 -16.01 5.54
CA LYS A 31 3.18 -17.40 5.22
C LYS A 31 1.87 -17.84 5.88
N ILE A 32 1.68 -17.50 7.16
CA ILE A 32 0.43 -17.80 7.87
C ILE A 32 -0.77 -17.14 7.18
N ALA A 33 -0.63 -15.89 6.73
CA ALA A 33 -1.68 -15.19 6.01
C ALA A 33 -2.02 -15.86 4.67
N GLU A 34 -1.00 -16.24 3.90
CA GLU A 34 -1.17 -16.98 2.64
C GLU A 34 -1.86 -18.34 2.87
N ASP A 35 -1.38 -19.14 3.83
CA ASP A 35 -1.96 -20.44 4.19
C ASP A 35 -3.41 -20.32 4.69
N ALA A 36 -3.76 -19.20 5.31
CA ALA A 36 -5.11 -18.88 5.76
C ALA A 36 -6.04 -18.39 4.62
N GLY A 37 -5.53 -18.24 3.40
CA GLY A 37 -6.30 -17.82 2.22
C GLY A 37 -6.41 -16.31 2.02
N ALA A 38 -5.46 -15.52 2.55
CA ALA A 38 -5.36 -14.10 2.20
C ALA A 38 -5.15 -13.93 0.69
N VAL A 39 -5.84 -12.96 0.07
CA VAL A 39 -5.66 -12.68 -1.36
C VAL A 39 -4.46 -11.77 -1.64
N ALA A 40 -3.94 -11.12 -0.60
CA ALA A 40 -2.72 -10.32 -0.60
C ALA A 40 -2.26 -10.10 0.84
N VAL A 41 -1.00 -9.69 1.01
CA VAL A 41 -0.47 -9.27 2.31
C VAL A 41 0.01 -7.81 2.25
N MET A 42 -0.08 -7.10 3.37
CA MET A 42 0.37 -5.73 3.53
C MET A 42 1.58 -5.72 4.46
N ALA A 43 2.77 -5.48 3.91
CA ALA A 43 4.01 -5.45 4.67
C ALA A 43 4.17 -4.12 5.42
N LEU A 44 4.34 -4.21 6.73
CA LEU A 44 4.66 -3.06 7.58
C LEU A 44 5.44 -3.46 8.85
N GLU A 45 6.38 -2.63 9.31
CA GLU A 45 7.20 -2.92 10.50
C GLU A 45 6.40 -3.10 11.79
N ARG A 46 5.27 -2.38 11.92
CA ARG A 46 4.44 -2.36 13.12
C ARG A 46 2.98 -2.28 12.73
N VAL A 47 2.16 -3.14 13.32
CA VAL A 47 0.70 -3.09 13.10
C VAL A 47 0.11 -1.77 13.62
N PRO A 48 -1.04 -1.31 13.11
CA PRO A 48 -1.61 -0.02 13.49
C PRO A 48 -1.88 0.16 14.99
N SER A 49 -2.14 -0.93 15.73
CA SER A 49 -2.26 -0.90 17.19
C SER A 49 -0.94 -0.52 17.87
N ASP A 50 0.17 -1.05 17.40
CA ASP A 50 1.50 -0.83 17.96
C ASP A 50 2.01 0.57 17.62
N ILE A 51 1.76 1.04 16.40
CA ILE A 51 2.06 2.42 15.99
C ILE A 51 1.38 3.41 16.95
N ARG A 52 0.10 3.19 17.26
CA ARG A 52 -0.65 4.04 18.19
C ARG A 52 -0.15 3.96 19.63
N ALA A 53 0.23 2.77 20.10
CA ALA A 53 0.70 2.57 21.46
C ALA A 53 2.10 3.14 21.70
N GLN A 54 3.02 2.99 20.74
CA GLN A 54 4.42 3.40 20.86
C GLN A 54 4.64 4.88 20.49
N GLY A 55 3.77 5.44 19.65
CA GLY A 55 3.92 6.78 19.10
C GLY A 55 5.19 6.93 18.25
N GLY A 56 5.66 8.17 18.14
CA GLY A 56 6.80 8.53 17.29
C GLY A 56 6.43 8.62 15.81
N VAL A 57 7.47 8.64 14.95
CA VAL A 57 7.30 8.75 13.50
C VAL A 57 7.20 7.35 12.89
N ALA A 58 6.08 7.07 12.23
CA ALA A 58 5.87 5.86 11.45
C ALA A 58 6.15 6.15 9.97
N ARG A 59 6.96 5.32 9.30
CA ARG A 59 7.44 5.52 7.93
C ARG A 59 7.19 4.27 7.07
N MET A 60 7.58 4.33 5.79
CA MET A 60 7.74 3.14 4.96
C MET A 60 8.66 2.13 5.67
N SER A 61 8.34 0.85 5.53
CA SER A 61 9.12 -0.24 6.13
C SER A 61 10.44 -0.47 5.41
N ASP A 62 11.41 -1.03 6.13
CA ASP A 62 12.72 -1.38 5.57
C ASP A 62 12.57 -2.18 4.26
N PRO A 63 13.20 -1.74 3.14
CA PRO A 63 13.19 -2.46 1.88
C PRO A 63 13.62 -3.93 1.98
N THR A 64 14.56 -4.25 2.87
CA THR A 64 15.05 -5.60 3.12
C THR A 64 13.92 -6.49 3.63
N MET A 65 13.15 -6.00 4.61
CA MET A 65 12.00 -6.71 5.18
C MET A 65 10.92 -6.99 4.11
N ILE A 66 10.57 -5.98 3.31
CA ILE A 66 9.59 -6.13 2.24
C ILE A 66 10.07 -7.15 1.20
N ALA A 67 11.36 -7.10 0.82
CA ALA A 67 11.95 -8.04 -0.13
C ALA A 67 12.00 -9.49 0.41
N GLU A 68 12.17 -9.67 1.71
CA GLU A 68 12.09 -10.98 2.36
C GLU A 68 10.66 -11.54 2.34
N ILE A 69 9.66 -10.73 2.72
CA ILE A 69 8.24 -11.11 2.66
C ILE A 69 7.85 -11.49 1.23
N LYS A 70 8.19 -10.65 0.25
CA LYS A 70 7.88 -10.89 -1.16
C LYS A 70 8.50 -12.16 -1.73
N ARG A 71 9.69 -12.55 -1.28
CA ARG A 71 10.32 -13.83 -1.70
C ARG A 71 9.68 -15.05 -1.04
N ALA A 72 8.95 -14.86 0.06
CA ALA A 72 8.45 -15.94 0.89
C ALA A 72 7.03 -16.40 0.56
N VAL A 73 6.23 -15.56 -0.12
CA VAL A 73 4.83 -15.83 -0.47
C VAL A 73 4.60 -15.69 -1.97
N SER A 74 3.54 -16.32 -2.47
CA SER A 74 3.10 -16.25 -3.86
C SER A 74 1.95 -15.28 -4.10
N VAL A 75 1.21 -14.91 -3.05
CA VAL A 75 0.17 -13.87 -3.09
C VAL A 75 0.78 -12.48 -3.27
N PRO A 76 0.05 -11.52 -3.87
CA PRO A 76 0.49 -10.14 -3.99
C PRO A 76 0.94 -9.52 -2.67
N VAL A 77 2.01 -8.73 -2.72
CA VAL A 77 2.56 -7.97 -1.59
C VAL A 77 2.34 -6.48 -1.80
N MET A 78 1.63 -5.88 -0.86
CA MET A 78 1.44 -4.43 -0.75
C MET A 78 2.38 -3.85 0.31
N ALA A 79 2.67 -2.56 0.23
CA ALA A 79 3.38 -1.85 1.28
C ALA A 79 2.90 -0.40 1.41
N LYS A 80 3.14 0.19 2.59
CA LYS A 80 2.69 1.54 2.92
C LYS A 80 3.73 2.61 2.61
N ALA A 81 3.28 3.70 2.03
CA ALA A 81 4.01 4.97 1.94
C ALA A 81 3.31 6.04 2.77
N ARG A 82 4.06 7.00 3.30
CA ARG A 82 3.48 8.16 4.01
C ARG A 82 2.71 9.06 3.03
N ILE A 83 1.65 9.71 3.51
CA ILE A 83 0.91 10.72 2.74
C ILE A 83 1.87 11.78 2.20
N GLY A 84 1.81 12.02 0.89
CA GLY A 84 2.62 12.99 0.16
C GLY A 84 4.07 12.57 -0.09
N HIS A 85 4.55 11.45 0.46
CA HIS A 85 5.95 11.05 0.34
C HIS A 85 6.24 10.29 -0.97
N PHE A 86 6.17 10.99 -2.10
CA PHE A 86 6.33 10.37 -3.43
C PHE A 86 7.68 9.64 -3.63
N VAL A 87 8.74 10.01 -2.90
CA VAL A 87 10.04 9.29 -2.96
C VAL A 87 9.95 7.90 -2.30
N GLU A 88 9.14 7.72 -1.26
CA GLU A 88 8.92 6.38 -0.67
C GLU A 88 8.18 5.52 -1.67
N ALA A 89 7.16 6.09 -2.32
CA ALA A 89 6.44 5.40 -3.38
C ALA A 89 7.33 5.03 -4.58
N GLN A 90 8.29 5.88 -4.97
CA GLN A 90 9.27 5.56 -6.02
C GLN A 90 10.17 4.38 -5.63
N VAL A 91 10.59 4.31 -4.37
CA VAL A 91 11.36 3.16 -3.86
C VAL A 91 10.52 1.89 -3.92
N LEU A 92 9.27 1.94 -3.44
CA LEU A 92 8.35 0.80 -3.47
C LEU A 92 8.05 0.32 -4.90
N GLU A 93 7.83 1.23 -5.84
CA GLU A 93 7.65 0.91 -7.26
C GLU A 93 8.91 0.24 -7.85
N ALA A 94 10.11 0.76 -7.54
CA ALA A 94 11.36 0.17 -8.00
C ALA A 94 11.63 -1.23 -7.41
N MET A 95 11.07 -1.53 -6.24
CA MET A 95 11.07 -2.88 -5.65
C MET A 95 10.06 -3.84 -6.30
N ASN A 96 9.28 -3.34 -7.26
CA ASN A 96 8.25 -4.07 -7.99
C ASN A 96 7.20 -4.71 -7.08
N ILE A 97 6.83 -4.06 -5.97
CA ILE A 97 5.69 -4.55 -5.17
C ILE A 97 4.40 -4.47 -5.99
N ASP A 98 3.33 -5.08 -5.52
CA ASP A 98 2.11 -5.20 -6.33
C ASP A 98 1.20 -3.96 -6.19
N TYR A 99 1.14 -3.35 -5.01
CA TYR A 99 0.36 -2.14 -4.74
C TYR A 99 1.01 -1.26 -3.67
N ILE A 100 0.79 0.05 -3.74
CA ILE A 100 1.18 1.01 -2.70
C ILE A 100 -0.06 1.51 -1.97
N ASP A 101 -0.04 1.48 -0.64
CA ASP A 101 -1.03 2.15 0.20
C ASP A 101 -0.47 3.50 0.68
N GLU A 102 -1.02 4.60 0.16
CA GLU A 102 -0.73 5.94 0.67
C GLU A 102 -1.53 6.15 1.96
N SER A 103 -0.91 5.80 3.09
CA SER A 103 -1.65 5.46 4.30
C SER A 103 -1.63 6.57 5.35
N GLU A 104 -2.81 6.97 5.81
CA GLU A 104 -3.00 7.89 6.94
C GLU A 104 -2.63 7.29 8.31
N VAL A 105 -2.34 5.98 8.35
CA VAL A 105 -1.84 5.31 9.55
C VAL A 105 -0.38 5.66 9.82
N LEU A 106 0.38 5.99 8.78
CA LEU A 106 1.76 6.48 8.92
C LEU A 106 1.77 7.99 9.20
N THR A 107 2.90 8.50 9.69
CA THR A 107 3.03 9.95 9.91
C THR A 107 3.08 10.66 8.55
N PRO A 108 2.17 11.62 8.26
CA PRO A 108 2.20 12.35 7.00
C PRO A 108 3.56 13.00 6.74
N ALA A 109 4.01 12.97 5.48
CA ALA A 109 5.21 13.69 5.06
C ALA A 109 4.89 15.06 4.46
N ASP A 110 3.68 15.20 3.92
CA ASP A 110 3.09 16.44 3.44
C ASP A 110 1.69 16.57 4.07
N GLU A 111 1.39 17.72 4.66
CA GLU A 111 0.09 17.98 5.30
C GLU A 111 -0.94 18.58 4.34
N GLU A 112 -0.50 19.09 3.18
CA GLU A 112 -1.34 19.78 2.20
C GLU A 112 -1.70 18.86 1.03
N CYS A 113 -0.73 18.10 0.52
CA CYS A 113 -0.84 17.35 -0.72
C CYS A 113 -0.67 15.85 -0.53
N HIS A 114 -1.44 15.08 -1.30
CA HIS A 114 -1.20 13.64 -1.50
C HIS A 114 -0.28 13.44 -2.71
N ILE A 115 0.24 12.22 -2.86
CA ILE A 115 1.05 11.82 -4.01
C ILE A 115 0.23 11.96 -5.30
N ASP A 116 0.82 12.54 -6.35
CA ASP A 116 0.29 12.47 -7.72
C ASP A 116 0.51 11.06 -8.27
N LYS A 117 -0.48 10.19 -8.01
CA LYS A 117 -0.45 8.76 -8.34
C LYS A 117 -0.52 8.54 -9.86
N THR A 118 -0.91 9.55 -10.64
CA THR A 118 -0.91 9.48 -12.11
C THR A 118 0.48 9.38 -12.73
N LYS A 119 1.54 9.62 -11.95
CA LYS A 119 2.95 9.53 -12.36
C LYS A 119 3.56 8.15 -12.19
N PHE A 120 2.81 7.20 -11.62
CA PHE A 120 3.27 5.86 -11.31
C PHE A 120 2.57 4.83 -12.19
N ALA A 121 3.27 3.74 -12.49
CA ALA A 121 2.71 2.59 -13.19
C ALA A 121 2.02 1.62 -12.22
N ILE A 122 2.50 1.55 -10.97
CA ILE A 122 1.94 0.70 -9.92
C ILE A 122 0.59 1.23 -9.39
N PRO A 123 -0.41 0.37 -9.10
CA PRO A 123 -1.68 0.79 -8.51
C PRO A 123 -1.53 1.30 -7.06
N PHE A 124 -2.30 2.33 -6.74
CA PHE A 124 -2.38 2.88 -5.38
C PHE A 124 -3.73 2.57 -4.73
N VAL A 125 -3.66 2.34 -3.42
CA VAL A 125 -4.77 2.25 -2.48
C VAL A 125 -4.77 3.52 -1.63
N CYS A 126 -5.95 4.11 -1.38
CA CYS A 126 -6.08 5.24 -0.45
C CYS A 126 -7.28 5.10 0.49
N GLY A 127 -7.09 5.52 1.74
CA GLY A 127 -8.19 5.69 2.70
C GLY A 127 -9.11 6.87 2.34
N ALA A 128 -10.39 6.75 2.68
CA ALA A 128 -11.37 7.83 2.58
C ALA A 128 -12.47 7.68 3.65
N ARG A 129 -12.86 8.79 4.27
CA ARG A 129 -13.92 8.84 5.29
C ARG A 129 -15.28 9.28 4.75
N ASN A 130 -15.29 9.82 3.53
CA ASN A 130 -16.48 10.32 2.85
C ASN A 130 -16.27 10.32 1.34
N LEU A 131 -17.36 10.54 0.60
CA LEU A 131 -17.34 10.57 -0.87
C LEU A 131 -16.42 11.65 -1.43
N GLY A 132 -16.36 12.83 -0.79
CA GLY A 132 -15.50 13.93 -1.23
C GLY A 132 -14.03 13.56 -1.18
N GLU A 133 -13.59 12.90 -0.11
CA GLU A 133 -12.22 12.35 0.00
C GLU A 133 -11.96 11.28 -1.06
N ALA A 134 -12.87 10.31 -1.21
CA ALA A 134 -12.73 9.23 -2.18
C ALA A 134 -12.56 9.78 -3.61
N LEU A 135 -13.44 10.71 -4.03
CA LEU A 135 -13.37 11.33 -5.36
C LEU A 135 -12.07 12.10 -5.59
N ARG A 136 -11.52 12.76 -4.55
CA ARG A 136 -10.21 13.43 -4.66
C ARG A 136 -9.07 12.42 -4.83
N ARG A 137 -9.04 11.33 -4.04
CA ARG A 137 -8.02 10.28 -4.16
C ARG A 137 -8.06 9.61 -5.53
N ILE A 138 -9.25 9.33 -6.05
CA ILE A 138 -9.47 8.79 -7.39
C ILE A 138 -8.97 9.78 -8.46
N ALA A 139 -9.29 11.08 -8.33
CA ALA A 139 -8.83 12.10 -9.27
C ALA A 139 -7.29 12.26 -9.29
N GLU A 140 -6.63 12.01 -8.15
CA GLU A 140 -5.17 11.97 -8.04
C GLU A 140 -4.55 10.67 -8.58
N GLY A 141 -5.36 9.66 -8.89
CA GLY A 141 -4.95 8.41 -9.52
C GLY A 141 -5.00 7.16 -8.65
N ALA A 142 -5.68 7.18 -7.51
CA ALA A 142 -5.94 5.95 -6.75
C ALA A 142 -6.79 4.97 -7.59
N ALA A 143 -6.39 3.70 -7.56
CA ALA A 143 -7.06 2.60 -8.25
C ALA A 143 -7.95 1.77 -7.30
N MET A 144 -7.77 1.96 -5.98
CA MET A 144 -8.49 1.29 -4.91
C MET A 144 -8.71 2.24 -3.72
#